data_AF-A0A0D7X648-F1
#
_entry.id   AF-A0A0D7X648-F1
#
_cell.length_a   1.000
_cell.length_b   1.000
_cell.length_c   1.000
_cell.angle_alpha   90.00
_cell.angle_beta   90.00
_cell.angle_gamma   90.00
#
_symmetry.space_group_name_H-M   'P 1'
#
loop_
_entity.id
_entity.type
_entity.pdbx_description
1 polymer ?
#
loop_
_entity_poly.entity_id
_entity_poly.type
_entity_poly.pdbx_seq_one_letter_code
_entity_poly.pdbx_strand_id
1 'polypeptide(L)'
;MGYSKEVIFKEQINDVISHDWKIVYNPETDTTKIINEKGDEISPSSLGFIGSEISDYINRREEEKCGEKRKTPLDEFTIKRFGIQDYVLIEESSPLKSILEAYHNQYCMFILEKFSVSPQNNLKYSEFDVCLSVAEAEKILVSLQNFVEKNKR
;
A
#
# COMPACT_ATOMS: atom_id res chain seq x y z
N MET A 1 20.46 -5.00 -11.53
CA MET A 1 21.20 -4.06 -10.65
C MET A 1 20.27 -2.90 -10.36
N GLY A 2 19.82 -2.73 -9.12
CA GLY A 2 19.03 -1.55 -8.74
C GLY A 2 19.97 -0.37 -8.48
N TYR A 3 19.65 0.81 -8.98
CA TYR A 3 20.34 2.04 -8.61
C TYR A 3 20.05 2.37 -7.14
N SER A 4 21.02 2.91 -6.40
CA SER A 4 20.80 3.32 -5.01
C SER A 4 19.82 4.51 -4.94
N LYS A 5 19.08 4.63 -3.83
CA LYS A 5 18.17 5.78 -3.61
C LYS A 5 18.90 7.12 -3.74
N GLU A 6 20.17 7.17 -3.32
CA GLU A 6 21.05 8.35 -3.46
C GLU A 6 21.32 8.75 -4.92
N VAL A 7 21.30 7.79 -5.86
CA VAL A 7 21.48 8.08 -7.29
C VAL A 7 20.16 8.52 -7.92
N ILE A 8 19.05 7.86 -7.57
CA ILE A 8 17.74 8.14 -8.17
C ILE A 8 17.14 9.45 -7.65
N PHE A 9 17.24 9.68 -6.34
CA PHE A 9 16.60 10.81 -5.65
C PHE A 9 17.61 11.87 -5.20
N LYS A 10 18.76 11.96 -5.88
CA LYS A 10 19.85 12.86 -5.51
C LYS A 10 19.39 14.30 -5.32
N GLU A 11 18.56 14.79 -6.25
CA GLU A 11 18.05 16.16 -6.22
C GLU A 11 17.11 16.40 -5.04
N GLN A 12 16.19 15.47 -4.78
CA GLN A 12 15.25 15.56 -3.65
C GLN A 12 15.99 15.46 -2.33
N ILE A 13 16.95 14.54 -2.21
CA ILE A 13 17.79 14.42 -1.01
C ILE A 13 18.54 15.72 -0.76
N ASN A 14 19.20 16.27 -1.79
CA ASN A 14 19.94 17.51 -1.67
C ASN A 14 19.03 18.68 -1.27
N ASP A 15 17.86 18.81 -1.87
CA ASP A 15 16.89 19.85 -1.52
C ASP A 15 16.45 19.75 -0.05
N VAL A 16 16.15 18.54 0.41
CA VAL A 16 15.71 18.28 1.78
C VAL A 16 16.79 18.57 2.81
N ILE A 17 18.06 18.19 2.55
CA ILE A 17 19.16 18.39 3.52
C ILE A 17 19.77 19.80 3.49
N SER A 18 19.54 20.58 2.42
CA SER A 18 20.18 21.90 2.25
C SER A 18 19.44 23.03 2.96
N HIS A 19 18.27 22.77 3.53
CA HIS A 19 17.39 23.78 4.09
C HIS A 19 16.86 23.38 5.46
N ASP A 20 16.53 24.38 6.28
CA ASP A 20 15.85 24.18 7.55
C ASP A 20 14.33 24.25 7.34
N TRP A 21 13.71 23.09 7.20
CA TRP A 21 12.27 23.00 6.94
C TRP A 21 11.42 23.18 8.20
N LYS A 22 10.32 23.91 8.05
CA LYS A 22 9.31 24.12 9.09
C LYS A 22 7.92 23.83 8.55
N ILE A 23 7.11 23.18 9.38
CA ILE A 23 5.70 22.95 9.10
C ILE A 23 4.90 24.13 9.67
N VAL A 24 4.13 24.80 8.82
CA VAL A 24 3.33 25.97 9.18
C VAL A 24 1.87 25.69 8.83
N TYR A 25 0.99 25.78 9.83
CA TYR A 25 -0.45 25.72 9.65
C TYR A 25 -1.02 27.14 9.54
N ASN A 26 -1.79 27.40 8.50
CA ASN A 26 -2.55 28.63 8.33
C ASN A 26 -4.01 28.36 8.71
N PRO A 27 -4.52 28.90 9.84
CA PRO A 27 -5.90 28.69 10.28
C PRO A 27 -6.93 29.42 9.41
N GLU A 28 -6.54 30.46 8.68
CA GLU A 28 -7.47 31.22 7.83
C GLU A 28 -7.85 30.45 6.57
N THR A 29 -6.89 29.69 6.03
CA THR A 29 -7.08 28.87 4.82
C THR A 29 -7.23 27.38 5.12
N ASP A 30 -7.10 26.98 6.39
CA ASP A 30 -7.04 25.58 6.82
C ASP A 30 -6.00 24.75 6.05
N THR A 31 -4.84 25.36 5.74
CA THR A 31 -3.78 24.71 4.96
C THR A 31 -2.52 24.54 5.79
N THR A 32 -1.88 23.37 5.67
CA THR A 32 -0.54 23.12 6.21
C THR A 32 0.48 23.14 5.08
N LYS A 33 1.58 23.87 5.27
CA LYS A 33 2.69 23.98 4.31
C LYS A 33 4.01 23.61 4.98
N ILE A 34 4.97 23.15 4.18
CA ILE A 34 6.35 22.96 4.60
C ILE A 34 7.19 24.02 3.88
N ILE A 35 7.84 24.90 4.64
CA ILE A 35 8.61 26.03 4.11
C ILE A 35 10.04 26.01 4.64
N ASN A 36 10.99 26.53 3.86
CA ASN A 36 12.38 26.69 4.28
C ASN A 36 12.59 27.99 5.09
N GLU A 37 13.83 28.28 5.46
CA GLU A 37 14.22 29.50 6.20
C GLU A 37 13.96 30.82 5.44
N LYS A 38 13.78 30.76 4.12
CA LYS A 38 13.47 31.91 3.25
C LYS A 38 11.96 32.08 3.01
N GLY A 39 11.14 31.12 3.45
CA GLY A 39 9.70 31.10 3.23
C GLY A 39 9.27 30.42 1.92
N ASP A 40 10.19 29.80 1.19
CA ASP A 40 9.85 29.04 -0.02
C ASP A 40 9.23 27.69 0.35
N GLU A 41 8.18 27.30 -0.35
CA GLU A 41 7.53 26.00 -0.16
C GLU A 41 8.39 24.86 -0.71
N ILE A 42 8.36 23.71 -0.01
CA ILE A 42 9.00 22.50 -0.49
C ILE A 42 8.44 22.10 -1.86
N SER A 43 9.32 21.63 -2.74
CA SER A 43 8.87 21.18 -4.06
C SER A 43 7.96 19.94 -3.93
N PRO A 44 6.93 19.78 -4.80
CA PRO A 44 6.07 18.61 -4.77
C PRO A 44 6.81 17.28 -4.91
N SER A 45 7.92 17.25 -5.65
CA SER A 45 8.76 16.06 -5.82
C SER A 45 9.52 15.71 -4.54
N SER A 46 10.13 16.68 -3.87
CA SER A 46 10.78 16.48 -2.57
C SER A 46 9.77 16.09 -1.49
N LEU A 47 8.59 16.69 -1.48
CA LEU A 47 7.50 16.31 -0.57
C LEU A 47 7.04 14.86 -0.81
N GLY A 48 6.87 14.46 -2.08
CA GLY A 48 6.53 13.09 -2.45
C GLY A 48 7.59 12.09 -1.99
N PHE A 49 8.87 12.43 -2.17
CA PHE A 49 9.99 11.63 -1.66
C PHE A 49 9.93 11.48 -0.12
N ILE A 50 9.82 12.57 0.65
CA ILE A 50 9.69 12.52 2.11
C ILE A 50 8.49 11.65 2.53
N GLY A 51 7.33 11.86 1.90
CA GLY A 51 6.13 11.08 2.20
C GLY A 51 6.35 9.59 2.02
N SER A 52 7.07 9.19 0.96
CA SER A 52 7.44 7.79 0.73
C SER A 52 8.38 7.23 1.82
N GLU A 53 9.38 8.00 2.26
CA GLU A 53 10.31 7.55 3.30
C GLU A 53 9.66 7.50 4.68
N ILE A 54 8.73 8.40 5.00
CA ILE A 54 7.90 8.35 6.20
C ILE A 54 7.03 7.09 6.19
N SER A 55 6.41 6.76 5.05
CA SER A 55 5.62 5.53 4.89
C SER A 55 6.48 4.28 5.11
N ASP A 56 7.66 4.21 4.50
CA ASP A 56 8.64 3.12 4.73
C ASP A 56 9.03 3.01 6.22
N TYR A 57 9.27 4.15 6.87
CA TYR A 57 9.61 4.20 8.29
C TYR A 57 8.47 3.68 9.18
N ILE A 58 7.24 4.14 8.94
CA ILE A 58 6.05 3.68 9.68
C ILE A 58 5.87 2.17 9.50
N ASN A 59 5.97 1.67 8.26
CA ASN A 59 5.87 0.24 7.98
C ASN A 59 6.88 -0.59 8.77
N ARG A 60 8.16 -0.17 8.81
CA ARG A 60 9.18 -0.86 9.62
C ARG A 60 8.86 -0.84 11.12
N ARG A 61 8.40 0.30 11.64
CA ARG A 61 8.02 0.43 13.05
C ARG A 61 6.82 -0.44 13.43
N GLU A 62 5.87 -0.61 12.53
CA GLU A 62 4.77 -1.54 12.73
C GLU A 62 5.24 -2.98 12.75
N GLU A 63 6.13 -3.39 11.83
CA GLU A 63 6.70 -4.73 11.82
C GLU A 63 7.51 -5.03 13.10
N GLU A 64 8.27 -4.05 13.62
CA GLU A 64 8.99 -4.16 14.90
C GLU A 64 8.05 -4.42 16.10
N LYS A 65 6.86 -3.81 16.10
CA LYS A 65 5.91 -3.89 17.23
C LYS A 65 4.95 -5.07 17.13
N CYS A 66 4.47 -5.37 15.93
CA CYS A 66 3.38 -6.30 15.68
C CYS A 66 3.85 -7.61 15.03
N GLY A 67 5.12 -7.70 14.64
CA GLY A 67 5.67 -8.80 13.84
C GLY A 67 5.62 -8.51 12.34
N GLU A 68 6.38 -9.28 11.58
CA GLU A 68 6.49 -9.10 10.13
C GLU A 68 5.14 -9.22 9.43
N LYS A 69 4.87 -8.32 8.49
CA LYS A 69 3.68 -8.43 7.63
C LYS A 69 3.87 -9.61 6.68
N ARG A 70 2.77 -10.34 6.40
CA ARG A 70 2.76 -11.44 5.43
C ARG A 70 3.15 -10.94 4.04
N LYS A 71 4.17 -11.56 3.42
CA LYS A 71 4.76 -11.19 2.12
C LYS A 71 4.57 -12.25 1.04
N THR A 72 3.78 -13.28 1.33
CA THR A 72 3.48 -14.43 0.44
C THR A 72 1.98 -14.70 0.43
N PRO A 73 1.44 -15.40 -0.58
CA PRO A 73 0.05 -15.83 -0.57
C PRO A 73 -0.30 -16.62 0.69
N LEU A 74 -1.60 -16.70 1.03
CA LEU A 74 -2.04 -17.51 2.17
C LEU A 74 -1.66 -18.99 1.94
N ASP A 75 -0.96 -19.57 2.92
CA ASP A 75 -0.65 -21.00 2.91
C ASP A 75 -1.79 -21.84 3.51
N GLU A 76 -1.80 -23.14 3.23
CA GLU A 76 -2.84 -24.07 3.70
C GLU A 76 -2.98 -24.09 5.23
N PHE A 77 -1.88 -23.90 5.95
CA PHE A 77 -1.88 -23.89 7.41
C PHE A 77 -2.61 -22.66 7.95
N THR A 78 -2.34 -21.49 7.37
CA THR A 78 -2.96 -20.21 7.68
C THR A 78 -4.43 -20.24 7.33
N ILE A 79 -4.78 -20.75 6.14
CA ILE A 79 -6.16 -20.92 5.70
C ILE A 79 -6.94 -21.73 6.74
N LYS A 80 -6.41 -22.88 7.15
CA LYS A 80 -7.04 -23.74 8.15
C LYS A 80 -7.12 -23.09 9.53
N ARG A 81 -6.06 -22.44 9.99
CA ARG A 81 -5.97 -21.84 11.33
C ARG A 81 -6.95 -20.69 11.52
N PHE A 82 -7.16 -19.87 10.50
CA PHE A 82 -8.02 -18.68 10.58
C PHE A 82 -9.44 -18.93 10.04
N GLY A 83 -9.78 -20.18 9.70
CA GLY A 83 -11.08 -20.52 9.18
C GLY A 83 -11.39 -19.81 7.87
N ILE A 84 -10.36 -19.62 7.02
CA ILE A 84 -10.50 -19.02 5.70
C ILE A 84 -11.20 -20.01 4.78
N GLN A 85 -12.15 -19.50 4.00
CA GLN A 85 -12.98 -20.28 3.09
C GLN A 85 -12.94 -19.67 1.69
N ASP A 86 -13.18 -20.53 0.68
CA ASP A 86 -13.20 -20.19 -0.75
C ASP A 86 -12.00 -19.34 -1.20
N TYR A 87 -10.80 -19.69 -0.71
CA TYR A 87 -9.58 -18.99 -1.07
C TYR A 87 -9.25 -19.17 -2.57
N VAL A 88 -8.97 -18.06 -3.22
CA VAL A 88 -8.56 -17.97 -4.63
C VAL A 88 -7.36 -17.06 -4.75
N LEU A 89 -6.26 -17.59 -5.29
CA LEU A 89 -5.13 -16.79 -5.77
C LEU A 89 -5.45 -16.36 -7.21
N ILE A 90 -5.62 -15.06 -7.43
CA ILE A 90 -5.98 -14.47 -8.73
C ILE A 90 -4.72 -14.10 -9.52
N GLU A 91 -3.73 -13.50 -8.86
CA GLU A 91 -2.46 -13.10 -9.49
C GLU A 91 -1.30 -13.40 -8.54
N GLU A 92 -0.23 -13.97 -9.10
CA GLU A 92 1.10 -13.99 -8.49
C GLU A 92 2.12 -13.64 -9.58
N SER A 93 2.63 -12.41 -9.59
CA SER A 93 3.55 -11.92 -10.61
C SER A 93 4.93 -11.58 -10.06
N SER A 94 5.98 -12.07 -10.75
CA SER A 94 7.40 -11.80 -10.50
C SER A 94 7.90 -10.79 -11.54
N PRO A 95 8.73 -9.75 -11.21
CA PRO A 95 9.69 -9.66 -10.11
C PRO A 95 9.30 -8.80 -8.89
N LEU A 96 8.20 -8.04 -8.95
CA LEU A 96 7.74 -7.19 -7.83
C LEU A 96 6.92 -7.97 -6.78
N LYS A 97 6.74 -9.28 -6.97
CA LYS A 97 5.89 -10.16 -6.14
C LYS A 97 4.56 -9.48 -5.84
N SER A 98 3.82 -9.12 -6.89
CA SER A 98 2.44 -8.64 -6.75
C SER A 98 1.54 -9.85 -6.56
N ILE A 99 0.76 -9.83 -5.49
CA ILE A 99 -0.14 -10.89 -5.07
C ILE A 99 -1.54 -10.28 -5.03
N LEU A 100 -2.47 -10.92 -5.73
CA LEU A 100 -3.90 -10.62 -5.66
C LEU A 100 -4.64 -11.90 -5.27
N GLU A 101 -5.36 -11.86 -4.17
CA GLU A 101 -6.07 -13.01 -3.63
C GLU A 101 -7.43 -12.61 -3.07
N ALA A 102 -8.37 -13.55 -3.11
CA ALA A 102 -9.73 -13.39 -2.61
C ALA A 102 -10.07 -14.55 -1.67
N TYR A 103 -10.82 -14.27 -0.61
CA TYR A 103 -11.29 -15.29 0.33
C TYR A 103 -12.39 -14.71 1.22
N HIS A 104 -13.03 -15.52 2.05
CA HIS A 104 -13.80 -15.01 3.18
C HIS A 104 -13.35 -15.63 4.51
N ASN A 105 -13.54 -14.87 5.59
CA ASN A 105 -13.07 -15.24 6.92
C ASN A 105 -14.22 -15.73 7.82
N GLN A 106 -13.87 -16.21 9.01
CA GLN A 106 -14.83 -16.67 10.02
C GLN A 106 -15.86 -15.62 10.49
N TYR A 107 -15.68 -14.34 10.14
CA TYR A 107 -16.60 -13.24 10.47
C TYR A 107 -17.55 -12.90 9.30
N CYS A 108 -17.66 -13.77 8.29
CA CYS A 108 -18.50 -13.57 7.11
C CYS A 108 -18.14 -12.31 6.29
N MET A 109 -16.87 -11.92 6.31
CA MET A 109 -16.36 -10.84 5.46
C MET A 109 -15.66 -11.45 4.25
N PHE A 110 -16.07 -11.01 3.06
CA PHE A 110 -15.35 -11.29 1.82
C PHE A 110 -14.20 -10.29 1.68
N ILE A 111 -12.99 -10.79 1.48
CA ILE A 111 -11.76 -10.02 1.40
C ILE A 111 -11.16 -10.23 0.02
N LEU A 112 -10.80 -9.12 -0.63
CA LEU A 112 -10.02 -9.07 -1.85
C LEU A 112 -8.80 -8.18 -1.58
N GLU A 113 -7.63 -8.80 -1.45
CA GLU A 113 -6.39 -8.13 -1.08
C GLU A 113 -5.41 -8.16 -2.26
N LYS A 114 -4.85 -6.99 -2.59
CA LYS A 114 -3.70 -6.83 -3.48
C LYS A 114 -2.54 -6.16 -2.77
N PHE A 115 -1.36 -6.76 -2.86
CA PHE A 115 -0.14 -6.16 -2.33
C PHE A 115 1.08 -6.55 -3.16
N SER A 116 2.11 -5.73 -3.09
CA SER A 116 3.43 -6.03 -3.65
C SER A 116 4.51 -6.03 -2.57
N VAL A 117 5.62 -6.69 -2.87
CA VAL A 117 6.78 -6.74 -1.98
C VAL A 117 7.98 -6.18 -2.72
N SER A 118 8.51 -5.05 -2.23
CA SER A 118 9.65 -4.42 -2.90
C SER A 118 10.88 -5.33 -2.83
N PRO A 119 11.53 -5.64 -3.95
CA PRO A 119 12.78 -6.39 -3.95
C PRO A 119 13.96 -5.56 -3.41
N GLN A 120 13.82 -4.24 -3.25
CA GLN A 120 14.88 -3.35 -2.77
C GLN A 120 14.96 -3.28 -1.25
N ASN A 121 13.82 -3.20 -0.56
CA ASN A 121 13.76 -3.04 0.90
C ASN A 121 12.94 -4.12 1.62
N ASN A 122 12.39 -5.10 0.89
CA ASN A 122 11.58 -6.20 1.41
C ASN A 122 10.35 -5.75 2.23
N LEU A 123 9.82 -4.55 1.96
CA LEU A 123 8.59 -4.05 2.57
C LEU A 123 7.37 -4.46 1.75
N LYS A 124 6.27 -4.77 2.46
CA LYS A 124 4.94 -5.00 1.89
C LYS A 124 4.26 -3.66 1.64
N TYR A 125 3.77 -3.44 0.43
CA TYR A 125 2.94 -2.29 0.05
C TYR A 125 1.55 -2.78 -0.30
N SER A 126 0.54 -2.35 0.47
CA SER A 126 -0.86 -2.59 0.11
C SER A 126 -1.22 -1.73 -1.10
N GLU A 127 -1.65 -2.37 -2.18
CA GLU A 127 -2.10 -1.69 -3.40
C GLU A 127 -3.62 -1.51 -3.39
N PHE A 128 -4.33 -2.50 -2.83
CA PHE A 128 -5.77 -2.54 -2.77
C PHE A 128 -6.21 -3.50 -1.66
N ASP A 129 -7.21 -3.11 -0.88
CA ASP A 129 -7.84 -3.99 0.09
C ASP A 129 -9.33 -3.67 0.13
N VAL A 130 -10.15 -4.68 -0.14
CA VAL A 130 -11.61 -4.58 -0.10
C VAL A 130 -12.14 -5.63 0.85
N CYS A 131 -12.92 -5.16 1.82
CA CYS A 131 -13.60 -5.97 2.80
C CYS A 131 -15.10 -5.70 2.67
N LEU A 132 -15.87 -6.70 2.25
CA LEU A 132 -17.30 -6.60 1.98
C LEU A 132 -18.07 -7.46 2.98
N SER A 133 -19.10 -6.86 3.57
CA SER A 133 -20.16 -7.62 4.23
C SER A 133 -21.00 -8.38 3.20
N VAL A 134 -21.80 -9.35 3.68
CA VAL A 134 -22.73 -10.11 2.83
C VAL A 134 -23.63 -9.20 2.00
N ALA A 135 -24.22 -8.17 2.62
CA ALA A 135 -25.13 -7.24 1.96
C ALA A 135 -24.44 -6.38 0.87
N GLU A 136 -23.14 -6.10 1.00
CA GLU A 136 -22.36 -5.39 -0.01
C GLU A 136 -21.94 -6.33 -1.15
N ALA A 137 -21.54 -7.56 -0.79
CA ALA A 137 -21.19 -8.59 -1.75
C ALA A 137 -22.38 -8.94 -2.66
N GLU A 138 -23.60 -9.04 -2.13
CA GLU A 138 -24.82 -9.27 -2.90
C GLU A 138 -25.04 -8.19 -3.98
N LYS A 139 -24.77 -6.92 -3.66
CA LYS A 139 -24.91 -5.81 -4.62
C LYS A 139 -23.89 -5.90 -5.76
N ILE A 140 -22.67 -6.32 -5.45
CA ILE A 140 -21.58 -6.41 -6.43
C ILE A 140 -21.68 -7.70 -7.27
N LEU A 141 -22.18 -8.79 -6.69
CA LEU A 141 -22.31 -10.10 -7.34
C LEU A 141 -23.02 -10.01 -8.69
N VAL A 142 -24.16 -9.30 -8.73
CA VAL A 142 -24.95 -9.12 -9.97
C VAL A 142 -24.12 -8.40 -11.04
N SER A 143 -23.32 -7.41 -10.66
CA SER A 143 -22.47 -6.67 -11.60
C SER A 143 -21.35 -7.56 -12.15
N LEU A 144 -20.70 -8.34 -11.29
CA LEU A 144 -19.65 -9.29 -11.69
C LEU A 144 -20.19 -10.40 -12.60
N GLN A 145 -21.34 -10.98 -12.28
CA GLN A 145 -22.00 -11.99 -13.12
C GLN A 145 -22.30 -11.43 -14.51
N ASN A 146 -22.93 -10.27 -14.58
CA ASN A 146 -23.22 -9.58 -15.85
C ASN A 146 -21.95 -9.27 -16.65
N PHE A 147 -20.87 -8.85 -15.99
CA PHE A 147 -19.59 -8.62 -16.64
C PHE A 147 -19.04 -9.90 -17.26
N VAL A 148 -19.03 -11.01 -16.53
CA VAL A 148 -18.54 -12.31 -17.01
C VAL A 148 -19.38 -12.80 -18.20
N GLU A 149 -20.71 -12.76 -18.10
CA GLU A 149 -21.62 -13.21 -19.16
C GLU A 149 -21.45 -12.41 -20.45
N LYS A 150 -21.24 -11.09 -20.35
CA LYS A 150 -21.03 -10.23 -21.54
C LYS A 150 -19.71 -10.50 -22.26
N ASN A 151 -18.67 -10.91 -21.53
CA ASN A 151 -17.31 -11.03 -22.05
C ASN A 151 -16.86 -12.48 -22.32
N LYS A 152 -17.67 -13.49 -22.00
CA LYS A 152 -17.44 -14.90 -22.37
C LYS A 152 -17.74 -15.23 -23.84
N ARG A 153 -17.80 -14.23 -24.74
CA ARG A 153 -18.04 -14.42 -26.17
C ARG A 153 -16.74 -14.56 -26.95
#